data_AF-A0A931SPY8-F1
#
_entry.id   AF-A0A931SPY8-F1
#
_cell.length_a   1.000
_cell.length_b   1.000
_cell.length_c   1.000
_cell.angle_alpha   90.00
_cell.angle_beta   90.00
_cell.angle_gamma   90.00
#
_symmetry.space_group_name_H-M   'P 1'
#
loop_
_entity.id
_entity.type
_entity.pdbx_description
1 polymer ?
#
loop_
_entity_poly.entity_id
_entity_poly.type
_entity_poly.pdbx_seq_one_letter_code
_entity_poly.pdbx_strand_id
1 'polypeptide(L)' 'MMWGTSDVGWGWMTLGWVGMLLFWGSTIWLIVWSVSRFTGSQGGSGGATPLDIAKARYARGEISKEQFEDLKKTLQ' A
#
# COMPACT_ATOMS: atom_id res chain seq x y z
N MET A 1 -44.02 16.04 -34.48
CA MET A 1 -43.89 15.49 -33.12
C MET A 1 -42.45 15.02 -32.97
N MET A 2 -41.58 15.83 -32.37
CA MET A 2 -40.18 15.46 -32.10
C MET A 2 -39.97 15.72 -30.61
N TRP A 3 -40.34 14.74 -29.79
CA TRP A 3 -40.14 14.77 -28.35
C TRP A 3 -38.92 13.92 -28.01
N GLY A 4 -37.95 14.52 -27.29
CA GLY A 4 -37.16 13.77 -26.30
C GLY A 4 -35.86 13.09 -26.74
N THR A 5 -35.03 13.67 -27.61
CA THR A 5 -33.65 13.16 -27.84
C THR A 5 -32.56 13.89 -27.04
N SER A 6 -32.93 14.87 -26.21
CA SER A 6 -31.99 15.63 -25.38
C SER A 6 -31.54 14.89 -24.10
N ASP A 7 -32.37 14.00 -23.55
CA ASP A 7 -32.09 13.30 -22.29
C ASP A 7 -31.18 12.07 -22.46
N VAL A 8 -31.19 11.44 -23.64
CA VAL A 8 -30.34 10.27 -23.92
C VAL A 8 -28.86 10.63 -24.03
N GLY A 9 -28.53 11.86 -24.43
CA GLY A 9 -27.14 12.33 -24.53
C GLY A 9 -26.48 12.56 -23.17
N TRP A 10 -27.23 13.10 -22.20
CA TRP A 10 -26.75 13.31 -20.84
C TRP A 10 -26.61 12.01 -20.04
N GLY A 11 -27.54 11.07 -20.23
CA GLY A 11 -27.44 9.73 -19.63
C GLY A 11 -26.24 8.94 -20.14
N TRP A 12 -25.96 8.98 -21.45
CA TRP A 12 -24.82 8.28 -22.02
C TRP A 12 -23.47 8.87 -21.58
N MET A 13 -23.40 10.20 -21.49
CA MET A 13 -22.20 10.89 -21.01
C MET A 13 -21.90 10.55 -19.55
N THR A 14 -22.90 10.58 -18.67
CA THR A 14 -22.73 10.23 -17.25
C THR A 14 -22.33 8.77 -17.06
N LEU A 15 -22.92 7.83 -17.80
CA LEU A 15 -22.52 6.41 -17.77
C LEU A 15 -21.06 6.21 -18.20
N GLY A 16 -20.59 6.94 -19.22
CA GLY A 16 -19.18 6.91 -19.63
C GLY A 16 -18.23 7.41 -18.56
N TRP A 17 -18.55 8.53 -17.91
CA TRP A 17 -17.74 9.10 -16.82
C TRP A 17 -17.72 8.20 -15.58
N VAL A 18 -18.86 7.63 -15.21
CA VAL A 18 -18.95 6.67 -14.10
C VAL A 18 -18.13 5.42 -14.40
N GLY A 19 -18.23 4.87 -15.61
CA GLY A 19 -17.42 3.73 -16.04
C GLY A 19 -15.92 4.01 -15.95
N MET A 20 -15.48 5.21 -16.36
CA MET A 20 -14.08 5.63 -16.27
C MET A 20 -13.61 5.74 -14.81
N LEU A 21 -14.40 6.36 -13.94
CA LEU A 21 -14.06 6.46 -12.50
C LEU A 21 -14.05 5.10 -11.82
N LEU A 22 -14.97 4.20 -12.18
CA LEU A 22 -14.98 2.83 -11.68
C LEU A 22 -13.75 2.06 -12.14
N PHE A 23 -13.32 2.23 -13.40
CA PHE A 23 -12.11 1.61 -13.93
C PHE A 23 -10.86 2.07 -13.17
N TRP A 24 -10.66 3.38 -13.02
CA TRP A 24 -9.52 3.94 -12.28
C TRP A 24 -9.59 3.60 -10.79
N GLY A 25 -10.75 3.75 -10.17
CA GLY A 25 -10.98 3.42 -8.77
C GLY A 25 -10.73 1.94 -8.47
N SER A 26 -11.27 1.04 -9.30
CA SER A 26 -11.05 -0.40 -9.18
C SER A 26 -9.59 -0.76 -9.39
N THR A 27 -8.89 -0.11 -10.33
CA THR A 27 -7.46 -0.35 -10.58
C THR A 27 -6.63 0.02 -9.36
N ILE A 28 -6.83 1.22 -8.80
CA ILE A 28 -6.14 1.68 -7.60
C ILE A 28 -6.47 0.76 -6.42
N TRP A 29 -7.75 0.43 -6.24
CA TRP A 29 -8.20 -0.46 -5.18
C TRP A 29 -7.56 -1.85 -5.28
N LEU A 30 -7.48 -2.43 -6.48
CA LEU A 30 -6.80 -3.71 -6.71
C LEU A 30 -5.30 -3.64 -6.41
N ILE A 31 -4.62 -2.55 -6.80
CA ILE A 31 -3.20 -2.36 -6.49
C ILE A 31 -3.00 -2.29 -4.97
N VAL A 32 -3.78 -1.45 -4.27
CA VAL A 32 -3.69 -1.32 -2.80
C VAL A 32 -4.06 -2.62 -2.10
N TRP A 33 -5.10 -3.31 -2.55
CA TRP A 33 -5.52 -4.61 -2.00
C TRP A 33 -4.45 -5.69 -2.23
N SER A 34 -3.87 -5.75 -3.43
CA SER A 34 -2.78 -6.68 -3.75
C SER A 34 -1.56 -6.40 -2.88
N VAL A 35 -1.09 -5.15 -2.85
CA VAL A 35 0.06 -4.75 -2.02
C VAL A 35 -0.22 -4.99 -0.54
N SER A 36 -1.39 -4.66 0.00
CA SER A 36 -1.74 -4.91 1.41
C SER A 36 -1.82 -6.40 1.75
N ARG A 37 -2.18 -7.27 0.80
CA ARG A 37 -2.16 -8.73 1.01
C ARG A 37 -0.75 -9.31 0.99
N PHE A 38 0.13 -8.81 0.12
CA PHE A 38 1.54 -9.24 0.06
C PHE A 38 2.40 -8.62 1.18
N THR A 39 2.17 -7.36 1.53
CA THR A 39 2.85 -6.67 2.64
C THR A 39 2.26 -7.03 4.00
N GLY A 40 0.99 -7.44 4.08
CA GLY A 40 0.36 -7.91 5.32
C GLY A 40 0.89 -9.26 5.82
N SER A 41 1.60 -10.02 4.97
CA SER A 41 2.27 -11.27 5.36
C SER A 41 3.78 -11.11 5.58
N GLN A 42 4.32 -9.92 5.29
CA GLN A 42 5.70 -9.52 5.58
C GLN A 42 5.70 -8.15 6.28
N GLY A 43 4.75 -7.98 7.20
CA GLY A 43 4.44 -6.72 7.84
C GLY A 43 3.87 -6.98 9.22
N GLY A 44 4.62 -7.74 10.03
CA GLY A 44 4.58 -7.47 11.47
C GLY A 44 4.96 -6.01 11.67
N SER A 45 3.95 -5.18 11.96
CA SER A 45 4.00 -3.81 12.49
C SER A 45 5.12 -2.87 12.01
N GLY A 46 4.73 -1.86 11.22
CA GLY A 46 5.14 -0.46 11.41
C GLY A 46 6.62 -0.13 11.56
N GLY A 47 7.27 0.22 10.44
CA GLY A 47 8.61 0.83 10.44
C GLY A 47 9.71 -0.15 10.85
N ALA A 48 10.78 -0.24 10.05
CA ALA A 48 11.94 -0.99 10.49
C ALA A 48 12.40 -0.44 11.85
N THR A 49 12.10 -1.17 12.92
CA THR A 49 12.51 -0.74 14.25
C THR A 49 14.04 -0.67 14.25
N PRO A 50 14.65 0.25 15.00
CA PRO A 50 16.12 0.33 15.06
C PRO A 50 16.77 -1.02 15.43
N LEU A 51 16.03 -1.90 16.11
CA LEU A 51 16.38 -3.29 16.39
C LEU A 51 16.49 -4.18 15.14
N ASP A 52 15.60 -4.06 14.16
CA ASP A 52 15.64 -4.86 12.93
C ASP A 52 16.82 -4.45 12.04
N ILE A 53 17.14 -3.16 12.00
CA ILE A 53 18.33 -2.65 11.33
C ILE A 53 19.60 -3.17 12.02
N ALA A 54 19.64 -3.13 13.37
CA ALA A 54 20.76 -3.66 14.14
C ALA A 54 20.94 -5.17 13.93
N LYS A 55 19.85 -5.95 13.92
CA LYS A 55 19.88 -7.40 13.67
C LYS A 55 20.38 -7.74 12.26
N ALA A 56 19.97 -6.98 11.24
CA ALA A 56 20.45 -7.15 9.87
C ALA A 56 21.97 -6.90 9.74
N ARG A 57 22.51 -5.91 10.45
CA ARG A 57 23.95 -5.60 10.47
C ARG A 57 24.76 -6.61 11.27
N TYR A 58 24.22 -7.11 12.38
CA TYR A 58 24.81 -8.23 13.13
C TYR A 58 24.90 -9.50 12.26
N ALA A 59 23.84 -9.83 11.51
CA ALA A 59 23.84 -10.97 10.59
C ALA A 59 24.84 -10.82 9.43
N ARG A 60 25.16 -9.59 9.03
CA ARG A 60 26.23 -9.27 8.07
C ARG A 60 27.63 -9.29 8.68
N GLY A 61 27.74 -9.43 10.01
CA GLY A 61 29.02 -9.38 10.72
C GLY A 61 29.63 -7.97 10.80
N GLU A 62 28.86 -6.93 10.47
CA GLU A 62 29.30 -5.53 10.52
C GLU A 62 29.35 -4.99 11.96
N ILE A 63 28.69 -5.68 12.91
CA ILE A 63 28.55 -5.28 14.31
C ILE A 63 28.88 -6.47 15.22
N SER A 64 29.66 -6.24 16.29
CA SER A 64 29.96 -7.24 17.33
C SER A 64 28.71 -7.59 18.16
N LYS A 65 28.68 -8.80 18.72
CA LYS A 65 27.64 -9.25 19.65
C LYS A 65 27.48 -8.29 20.84
N GLU A 66 28.56 -7.67 21.31
CA GLU A 66 28.52 -6.72 22.43
C GLU A 66 27.75 -5.45 22.05
N GLN A 67 28.01 -4.90 20.86
CA GLN A 67 27.32 -3.72 20.35
C GLN A 67 25.84 -3.99 20.08
N PHE A 68 25.49 -5.20 19.65
CA PHE A 68 24.09 -5.61 19.48
C PHE A 68 23.35 -5.68 20.82
N GLU A 69 23.98 -6.24 21.87
CA GLU A 69 23.39 -6.33 23.20
C GLU A 69 23.18 -4.94 23.85
N ASP A 70 24.10 -3.99 23.65
CA ASP A 70 23.95 -2.61 24.13
C ASP A 70 22.81 -1.86 23.42
N LEU A 71 22.71 -2.00 22.10
CA LEU A 71 21.59 -1.44 21.33
C LEU A 71 20.25 -2.02 21.79
N LYS A 72 20.21 -3.32 22.06
CA LYS A 72 19.01 -4.01 22.54
C LYS A 72 18.58 -3.52 23.91
N LYS A 73 19.51 -3.25 24.83
CA LYS A 73 19.22 -2.68 26.15
C LYS A 73 18.81 -1.21 26.10
N THR A 74 19.30 -0.45 25.13
CA THR A 74 19.00 0.98 24.99
C THR A 74 17.64 1.23 24.36
N LEU A 75 17.18 0.30 23.50
CA LEU A 75 15.93 0.41 22.74
C LEU A 75 14.74 -0.30 23.41
N GLN A 76 14.95 -0.91 24.56
CA GLN A 76 13.93 -1.60 25.37
C GLN A 76 13.55 -0.75 26.58
#